data_AF-A0A0N4VKI3-F1
#
_entry.id   AF-A0A0N4VKI3-F1
#
_cell.length_a   1.000
_cell.length_b   1.000
_cell.length_c   1.000
_cell.angle_alpha   90.00
_cell.angle_beta   90.00
_cell.angle_gamma   90.00
#
_symmetry.space_group_name_H-M   'P 1'
#
loop_
_entity.id
_entity.type
_entity.pdbx_description
1 polymer ?
#
loop_
_entity_poly.entity_id
_entity_poly.type
_entity_poly.pdbx_seq_one_letter_code
_entity_poly.pdbx_strand_id
1 'polypeptide(L)'
;MAFLKGQKTMLKGFLAAVGGATAVAYFYPSVRDVVLTNLQIDEADAFTVKKIDTAYEKLQKASECNSLLKKYLTKEVLDQIKYKRTKLGASLYDVIRSGVYNLDAQIGIYAPDAESYRVFAPLFDPIIEDYHKFPKNAKQPPVDMGEERISEFPPLDPEGKYIISTRIRCGRTIAGYPFNPMLTADDYLIMQQKVINALKSFKDPELKGIYYKLEGMEKEVQQRLIEEHFLFKEGDRHLQLANACRHWPKVNLFAFS
;
A
#
# COMPACT_ATOMS: atom_id res chain seq x y z
N MET A 1 4.41 30.20 -17.77
CA MET A 1 3.03 30.27 -18.32
C MET A 1 2.93 30.10 -19.84
N ALA A 2 3.97 30.38 -20.64
CA ALA A 2 3.94 30.18 -22.10
C ALA A 2 3.88 28.69 -22.54
N PHE A 3 4.56 27.80 -21.78
CA PHE A 3 4.61 26.36 -22.05
C PHE A 3 3.23 25.66 -21.96
N LEU A 4 2.45 25.99 -20.93
CA LEU A 4 1.08 25.48 -20.74
C LEU A 4 0.08 25.99 -21.79
N LYS A 5 0.30 27.21 -22.32
CA LYS A 5 -0.53 27.75 -23.43
C LYS A 5 -0.25 27.00 -24.73
N GLY A 6 1.02 26.69 -25.03
CA GLY A 6 1.40 25.92 -26.23
C GLY A 6 0.82 24.50 -26.26
N GLN A 7 0.77 23.82 -25.11
CA GLN A 7 0.21 22.46 -24.97
C GLN A 7 -1.30 22.40 -25.28
N LYS A 8 -2.09 23.40 -24.82
CA LYS A 8 -3.52 23.48 -25.14
C LYS A 8 -3.77 23.76 -26.63
N THR A 9 -2.89 24.52 -27.28
CA THR A 9 -3.01 24.86 -28.70
C THR A 9 -2.69 23.65 -29.59
N MET A 10 -1.67 22.86 -29.24
CA MET A 10 -1.30 21.68 -30.02
C MET A 10 -2.37 20.58 -29.94
N LEU A 11 -2.93 20.34 -28.75
CA LEU A 11 -4.02 19.38 -28.54
C LEU A 11 -5.30 19.78 -29.30
N LYS A 12 -5.64 21.09 -29.31
CA LYS A 12 -6.75 21.62 -30.11
C LYS A 12 -6.52 21.50 -31.61
N GLY A 13 -5.30 21.76 -32.08
CA GLY A 13 -4.94 21.63 -33.49
C GLY A 13 -5.04 20.19 -34.00
N PHE A 14 -4.62 19.23 -33.16
CA PHE A 14 -4.72 17.82 -33.51
C PHE A 14 -6.17 17.32 -33.50
N LEU A 15 -6.98 17.69 -32.49
CA LEU A 15 -8.42 17.36 -32.43
C LEU A 15 -9.22 17.94 -33.60
N ALA A 16 -8.84 19.11 -34.12
CA ALA A 16 -9.47 19.71 -35.30
C ALA A 16 -9.17 18.94 -36.59
N ALA A 17 -8.02 18.25 -36.68
CA ALA A 17 -7.61 17.51 -37.87
C ALA A 17 -8.32 16.16 -38.05
N VAL A 18 -8.91 15.59 -36.99
CA VAL A 18 -9.47 14.22 -37.05
C VAL A 18 -10.94 14.18 -37.50
N GLY A 19 -11.64 15.31 -37.59
CA GLY A 19 -12.96 15.39 -38.23
C GLY A 19 -14.10 14.69 -37.47
N GLY A 20 -14.94 15.48 -36.78
CA GLY A 20 -16.21 15.00 -36.18
C GLY A 20 -16.06 14.12 -34.94
N ALA A 21 -17.06 14.17 -34.06
CA ALA A 21 -17.06 13.48 -32.75
C ALA A 21 -16.79 11.97 -32.86
N THR A 22 -17.21 11.34 -33.95
CA THR A 22 -17.06 9.90 -34.21
C THR A 22 -15.61 9.49 -34.49
N ALA A 23 -14.88 10.28 -35.28
CA ALA A 23 -13.48 9.99 -35.56
C ALA A 23 -12.60 10.35 -34.36
N VAL A 24 -12.97 11.38 -33.58
CA VAL A 24 -12.35 11.62 -32.28
C VAL A 24 -12.50 10.39 -31.39
N ALA A 25 -13.69 9.81 -31.21
CA ALA A 25 -13.85 8.61 -30.39
C ALA A 25 -13.03 7.40 -30.89
N TYR A 26 -12.92 7.21 -32.21
CA TYR A 26 -12.18 6.09 -32.81
C TYR A 26 -10.66 6.22 -32.73
N PHE A 27 -10.14 7.43 -32.97
CA PHE A 27 -8.70 7.69 -33.00
C PHE A 27 -8.15 8.19 -31.67
N TYR A 28 -8.99 8.63 -30.74
CA TYR A 28 -8.57 9.14 -29.43
C TYR A 28 -7.67 8.16 -28.66
N PRO A 29 -7.95 6.85 -28.59
CA PRO A 29 -7.05 5.91 -27.90
C PRO A 29 -5.65 5.88 -28.55
N SER A 30 -5.57 5.69 -29.88
CA SER A 30 -4.30 5.58 -30.60
C SER A 30 -3.50 6.89 -30.61
N VAL A 31 -4.19 8.01 -30.81
CA VAL A 31 -3.59 9.35 -30.80
C VAL A 31 -3.11 9.70 -29.39
N ARG A 32 -3.89 9.36 -28.36
CA ARG A 32 -3.50 9.53 -26.96
C ARG A 32 -2.24 8.71 -26.65
N ASP A 33 -2.20 7.43 -27.02
CA ASP A 33 -1.03 6.58 -26.74
C ASP A 33 0.25 7.10 -27.41
N VAL A 34 0.15 7.59 -28.66
CA VAL A 34 1.28 8.24 -29.37
C VAL A 34 1.70 9.53 -28.67
N VAL A 35 0.75 10.37 -28.27
CA VAL A 35 1.03 11.64 -27.56
C VAL A 35 1.65 11.38 -26.18
N LEU A 36 1.14 10.42 -25.42
CA LEU A 36 1.65 10.06 -24.10
C LEU A 36 3.06 9.49 -24.16
N THR A 37 3.32 8.62 -25.15
CA THR A 37 4.66 8.06 -25.40
C THR A 37 5.65 9.17 -25.77
N ASN A 38 5.26 10.09 -26.65
CA ASN A 38 6.09 11.22 -27.05
C ASN A 38 6.33 12.24 -25.92
N LEU A 39 5.42 12.31 -24.94
CA LEU A 39 5.53 13.18 -23.77
C LEU A 39 6.11 12.49 -22.53
N GLN A 40 6.48 11.20 -22.63
CA GLN A 40 6.96 10.38 -21.50
C GLN A 40 6.03 10.43 -20.28
N ILE A 41 4.72 10.46 -20.52
CA ILE A 41 3.72 10.53 -19.45
C ILE A 41 3.48 9.11 -18.95
N ASP A 42 3.84 8.85 -17.68
CA ASP A 42 3.70 7.55 -17.01
C ASP A 42 2.23 7.34 -16.57
N GLU A 43 1.38 7.01 -17.54
CA GLU A 43 -0.05 6.72 -17.35
C GLU A 43 -0.34 5.22 -17.45
N ALA A 44 -1.44 4.79 -16.86
CA ALA A 44 -1.93 3.42 -16.93
C ALA A 44 -2.29 3.08 -18.39
N ASP A 45 -1.82 1.90 -18.84
CA ASP A 45 -2.17 1.36 -20.14
C ASP A 45 -3.67 1.03 -20.23
N ALA A 46 -4.21 0.92 -21.46
CA ALA A 46 -5.63 0.69 -21.69
C ALA A 46 -6.16 -0.59 -21.01
N PHE A 47 -5.34 -1.63 -20.88
CA PHE A 47 -5.74 -2.88 -20.23
C PHE A 47 -5.83 -2.71 -18.70
N THR A 48 -4.89 -1.98 -18.10
CA THR A 48 -4.94 -1.61 -16.68
C THR A 48 -6.14 -0.73 -16.37
N VAL A 49 -6.45 0.27 -17.20
CA VAL A 49 -7.66 1.10 -17.03
C VAL A 49 -8.92 0.25 -17.10
N LYS A 50 -9.02 -0.69 -18.06
CA LYS A 50 -10.15 -1.62 -18.15
C LYS A 50 -10.33 -2.47 -16.89
N LYS A 51 -9.23 -2.95 -16.28
CA LYS A 51 -9.29 -3.65 -14.98
C LYS A 51 -9.82 -2.74 -13.88
N ILE A 52 -9.39 -1.49 -13.84
CA ILE A 52 -9.85 -0.49 -12.86
C ILE A 52 -11.36 -0.24 -13.00
N ASP A 53 -11.85 -0.02 -14.21
CA ASP A 53 -13.29 0.20 -14.45
C ASP A 53 -14.10 -1.05 -14.07
N THR A 54 -13.62 -2.25 -14.40
CA THR A 54 -14.26 -3.53 -14.00
C THR A 54 -14.29 -3.70 -12.47
N ALA A 55 -13.19 -3.36 -11.80
CA ALA A 55 -13.05 -3.43 -10.36
C ALA A 55 -14.01 -2.46 -9.65
N TYR A 56 -14.13 -1.23 -10.17
CA TYR A 56 -15.09 -0.24 -9.72
C TYR A 56 -16.53 -0.76 -9.86
N GLU A 57 -16.92 -1.27 -11.03
CA GLU A 57 -18.27 -1.82 -11.23
C GLU A 57 -18.60 -2.95 -10.26
N LYS A 58 -17.66 -3.87 -10.04
CA LYS A 58 -17.83 -4.97 -9.08
C LYS A 58 -18.08 -4.43 -7.66
N LEU A 59 -17.32 -3.43 -7.26
CA LEU A 59 -17.44 -2.79 -5.95
C LEU A 59 -18.80 -2.09 -5.77
N GLN A 60 -19.26 -1.36 -6.80
CA GLN A 60 -20.54 -0.65 -6.74
C GLN A 60 -21.75 -1.62 -6.75
N LYS A 61 -21.65 -2.76 -7.44
CA LYS A 61 -22.69 -3.81 -7.45
C LYS A 61 -22.82 -4.56 -6.11
N ALA A 62 -21.83 -4.49 -5.22
CA ALA A 62 -21.85 -5.19 -3.95
C ALA A 62 -22.64 -4.39 -2.89
N SER A 63 -23.95 -4.60 -2.79
CA SER A 63 -24.83 -3.88 -1.84
C SER A 63 -24.34 -3.96 -0.39
N GLU A 64 -23.93 -5.15 0.06
CA GLU A 64 -23.50 -5.44 1.44
C GLU A 64 -22.08 -4.97 1.77
N CYS A 65 -21.33 -4.44 0.79
CA CYS A 65 -20.00 -3.90 1.04
C CYS A 65 -20.11 -2.55 1.74
N ASN A 66 -19.46 -2.44 2.92
CA ASN A 66 -19.41 -1.23 3.75
C ASN A 66 -17.98 -0.68 3.91
N SER A 67 -17.07 -1.07 3.02
CA SER A 67 -15.67 -0.64 3.07
C SER A 67 -15.52 0.87 2.84
N LEU A 68 -14.51 1.48 3.48
CA LEU A 68 -14.14 2.87 3.19
C LEU A 68 -13.73 3.06 1.72
N LEU A 69 -13.13 2.04 1.09
CA LEU A 69 -12.87 2.02 -0.34
C LEU A 69 -14.16 2.27 -1.14
N LYS A 70 -15.23 1.51 -0.90
CA LYS A 70 -16.51 1.72 -1.62
C LYS A 70 -17.13 3.07 -1.32
N LYS A 71 -17.06 3.52 -0.06
CA LYS A 71 -17.59 4.82 0.36
C LYS A 71 -16.93 5.99 -0.38
N TYR A 72 -15.61 5.95 -0.58
CA TYR A 72 -14.84 7.09 -1.07
C TYR A 72 -14.36 6.97 -2.52
N LEU A 73 -14.34 5.78 -3.12
CA LEU A 73 -14.12 5.62 -4.55
C LEU A 73 -15.43 5.93 -5.30
N THR A 74 -15.80 7.22 -5.37
CA THR A 74 -16.91 7.69 -6.19
C THR A 74 -16.52 7.70 -7.68
N LYS A 75 -17.50 7.93 -8.56
CA LYS A 75 -17.23 8.05 -10.00
C LYS A 75 -16.29 9.21 -10.32
N GLU A 76 -16.48 10.33 -9.62
CA GLU A 76 -15.65 11.53 -9.75
C GLU A 76 -14.21 11.25 -9.31
N VAL A 77 -14.02 10.57 -8.17
CA VAL A 77 -12.69 10.17 -7.69
C VAL A 77 -12.03 9.19 -8.66
N LEU A 78 -12.77 8.20 -9.16
CA LEU A 78 -12.30 7.24 -10.14
C LEU A 78 -11.77 7.94 -11.39
N ASP A 79 -12.58 8.81 -12.01
CA ASP A 79 -12.22 9.47 -13.25
C ASP A 79 -11.03 10.44 -13.08
N GLN A 80 -10.82 10.98 -11.87
CA GLN A 80 -9.63 11.79 -11.55
C GLN A 80 -8.32 11.00 -11.50
N ILE A 81 -8.35 9.72 -11.12
CA ILE A 81 -7.11 8.98 -10.76
C ILE A 81 -6.90 7.66 -11.50
N LYS A 82 -7.88 7.14 -12.26
CA LYS A 82 -7.78 5.83 -12.93
C LYS A 82 -6.69 5.72 -14.00
N TYR A 83 -6.27 6.85 -14.58
CA TYR A 83 -5.19 6.87 -15.56
C TYR A 83 -3.81 7.08 -14.93
N LYS A 84 -3.72 7.45 -13.65
CA LYS A 84 -2.45 7.81 -13.02
C LYS A 84 -1.62 6.58 -12.66
N ARG A 85 -0.29 6.76 -12.67
CA ARG A 85 0.67 5.83 -12.05
C ARG A 85 1.69 6.58 -11.21
N THR A 86 2.33 5.85 -10.32
CA THR A 86 3.55 6.29 -9.63
C THR A 86 4.76 6.07 -10.53
N LYS A 87 5.90 6.66 -10.16
CA LYS A 87 7.18 6.49 -10.87
C LYS A 87 7.71 5.05 -10.85
N LEU A 88 7.25 4.25 -9.89
CA LEU A 88 7.57 2.82 -9.84
C LEU A 88 6.55 1.99 -10.63
N GLY A 89 5.55 2.61 -11.25
CA GLY A 89 4.55 1.95 -12.08
C GLY A 89 3.32 1.43 -11.33
N ALA A 90 3.14 1.79 -10.06
CA ALA A 90 1.94 1.39 -9.31
C ALA A 90 0.71 2.11 -9.86
N SER A 91 -0.37 1.35 -10.08
CA SER A 91 -1.65 1.86 -10.60
C SER A 91 -2.73 1.90 -9.52
N LEU A 92 -3.88 2.54 -9.83
CA LEU A 92 -5.04 2.48 -8.94
C LEU A 92 -5.52 1.02 -8.72
N TYR A 93 -5.34 0.14 -9.70
CA TYR A 93 -5.72 -1.27 -9.56
C TYR A 93 -4.95 -1.93 -8.41
N ASP A 94 -3.64 -1.68 -8.32
CA ASP A 94 -2.80 -2.22 -7.25
C ASP A 94 -3.23 -1.72 -5.87
N VAL A 95 -3.73 -0.48 -5.80
CA VAL A 95 -4.24 0.14 -4.57
C VAL A 95 -5.55 -0.52 -4.10
N ILE A 96 -6.50 -0.73 -5.01
CA ILE A 96 -7.88 -1.12 -4.65
C ILE A 96 -8.15 -2.62 -4.70
N ARG A 97 -7.25 -3.40 -5.30
CA ARG A 97 -7.46 -4.83 -5.59
C ARG A 97 -7.92 -5.61 -4.36
N SER A 98 -7.27 -5.40 -3.22
CA SER A 98 -7.61 -6.16 -2.00
C SER A 98 -9.07 -5.97 -1.58
N GLY A 99 -9.58 -4.73 -1.52
CA GLY A 99 -10.97 -4.46 -1.14
C GLY A 99 -12.00 -4.89 -2.19
N VAL A 100 -11.63 -4.92 -3.47
CA VAL A 100 -12.51 -5.39 -4.55
C VAL A 100 -12.71 -6.91 -4.53
N TYR A 101 -11.73 -7.67 -4.04
CA TYR A 101 -11.83 -9.12 -3.90
C TYR A 101 -12.18 -9.58 -2.47
N ASN A 102 -12.00 -8.72 -1.46
CA ASN A 102 -12.46 -8.92 -0.09
C ASN A 102 -13.49 -7.86 0.27
N LEU A 103 -14.75 -8.07 -0.14
CA LEU A 103 -15.83 -7.08 0.01
C LEU A 103 -16.25 -6.81 1.46
N ASP A 104 -15.79 -7.63 2.39
CA ASP A 104 -15.97 -7.50 3.83
C ASP A 104 -14.81 -6.75 4.53
N ALA A 105 -13.84 -6.25 3.77
CA ALA A 105 -12.80 -5.38 4.30
C ALA A 105 -13.39 -4.08 4.88
N GLN A 106 -12.91 -3.64 6.04
CA GLN A 106 -13.32 -2.36 6.62
C GLN A 106 -12.77 -1.16 5.82
N ILE A 107 -11.52 -1.24 5.37
CA ILE A 107 -10.86 -0.17 4.59
C ILE A 107 -10.78 -0.56 3.11
N GLY A 108 -9.97 -1.56 2.78
CA GLY A 108 -9.90 -2.15 1.43
C GLY A 108 -8.82 -1.58 0.49
N ILE A 109 -7.97 -0.65 0.94
CA ILE A 109 -6.86 -0.12 0.13
C ILE A 109 -5.49 -0.37 0.76
N TYR A 110 -4.48 -0.52 -0.08
CA TYR A 110 -3.07 -0.58 0.30
C TYR A 110 -2.27 0.37 -0.58
N ALA A 111 -1.20 0.97 -0.05
CA ALA A 111 -0.25 1.72 -0.86
C ALA A 111 0.82 0.75 -1.40
N PRO A 112 1.04 0.67 -2.72
CA PRO A 112 2.14 -0.10 -3.30
C PRO A 112 3.52 0.53 -3.07
N ASP A 113 3.58 1.87 -3.00
CA ASP A 113 4.77 2.65 -2.69
C ASP A 113 4.42 3.95 -1.95
N ALA A 114 5.45 4.69 -1.50
CA ALA A 114 5.24 5.94 -0.75
C ALA A 114 4.60 7.06 -1.61
N GLU A 115 4.85 7.07 -2.92
CA GLU A 115 4.30 8.07 -3.84
C GLU A 115 2.79 7.88 -4.06
N SER A 116 2.30 6.65 -3.90
CA SER A 116 0.88 6.29 -4.03
C SER A 116 -0.04 7.15 -3.15
N TYR A 117 0.40 7.49 -1.93
CA TYR A 117 -0.34 8.39 -1.05
C TYR A 117 -0.59 9.78 -1.66
N ARG A 118 0.31 10.26 -2.54
CA ARG A 118 0.17 11.56 -3.21
C ARG A 118 -0.54 11.43 -4.56
N VAL A 119 -0.16 10.45 -5.37
CA VAL A 119 -0.74 10.24 -6.72
C VAL A 119 -2.23 9.92 -6.63
N PHE A 120 -2.61 9.09 -5.66
CA PHE A 120 -3.98 8.68 -5.39
C PHE A 120 -4.58 9.39 -4.16
N ALA A 121 -4.05 10.56 -3.80
CA ALA A 121 -4.54 11.38 -2.68
C ALA A 121 -6.07 11.61 -2.67
N PRO A 122 -6.75 11.82 -3.83
CA PRO A 122 -8.21 11.94 -3.85
C PRO A 122 -8.96 10.76 -3.23
N LEU A 123 -8.35 9.57 -3.17
CA LEU A 123 -8.89 8.39 -2.48
C LEU A 123 -8.29 8.21 -1.07
N PHE A 124 -6.96 8.37 -0.92
CA PHE A 124 -6.29 8.15 0.37
C PHE A 124 -6.68 9.18 1.44
N ASP A 125 -6.69 10.48 1.10
CA ASP A 125 -6.93 11.56 2.06
C ASP A 125 -8.26 11.39 2.82
N PRO A 126 -9.42 11.23 2.15
CA PRO A 126 -10.68 11.09 2.88
C PRO A 126 -10.77 9.78 3.68
N ILE A 127 -10.10 8.71 3.25
CA ILE A 127 -10.04 7.44 4.00
C ILE A 127 -9.19 7.58 5.27
N ILE A 128 -8.03 8.24 5.17
CA ILE A 128 -7.15 8.53 6.31
C ILE A 128 -7.89 9.43 7.31
N GLU A 129 -8.57 10.47 6.83
CA GLU A 129 -9.35 11.37 7.68
C GLU A 129 -10.50 10.64 8.38
N ASP A 130 -11.24 9.78 7.67
CA ASP A 130 -12.32 9.01 8.30
C ASP A 130 -11.79 8.01 9.33
N TYR A 131 -10.77 7.24 8.99
CA TYR A 131 -10.26 6.18 9.86
C TYR A 131 -9.50 6.73 11.08
N HIS A 132 -8.62 7.72 10.89
CA HIS A 132 -7.77 8.26 11.94
C HIS A 132 -8.31 9.53 12.61
N LYS A 133 -9.42 10.09 12.10
CA LYS A 133 -9.91 11.43 12.49
C LYS A 133 -8.80 12.49 12.33
N PHE A 134 -8.04 12.35 11.24
CA PHE A 134 -6.84 13.13 10.96
C PHE A 134 -7.06 14.03 9.74
N PRO A 135 -7.29 15.34 9.94
CA PRO A 135 -7.61 16.25 8.84
C PRO A 135 -6.51 16.32 7.78
N LYS A 136 -6.90 16.48 6.51
CA LYS A 136 -5.96 16.60 5.38
C LYS A 136 -4.82 17.61 5.56
N ASN A 137 -5.06 18.71 6.26
CA ASN A 137 -4.07 19.77 6.50
C ASN A 137 -3.26 19.57 7.80
N ALA A 138 -3.59 18.55 8.60
CA ALA A 138 -2.83 18.22 9.79
C ALA A 138 -1.47 17.57 9.42
N LYS A 139 -0.51 17.70 10.33
CA LYS A 139 0.81 17.08 10.21
C LYS A 139 1.02 16.16 11.39
N GLN A 140 1.52 14.94 11.13
CA GLN A 140 1.90 14.02 12.18
C GLN A 140 2.91 14.73 13.09
N PRO A 141 2.76 14.68 14.43
CA PRO A 141 3.74 15.26 15.33
C PRO A 141 5.12 14.61 15.13
N PRO A 142 6.21 15.29 15.54
CA PRO A 142 7.53 14.68 15.59
C PRO A 142 7.51 13.34 16.31
N VAL A 143 8.40 12.44 15.91
CA VAL A 143 8.56 11.15 16.59
C VAL A 143 8.98 11.39 18.03
N ASP A 144 8.18 10.85 18.95
CA ASP A 144 8.46 10.84 20.38
C ASP A 144 8.27 9.40 20.87
N MET A 145 9.35 8.79 21.35
CA MET A 145 9.35 7.43 21.89
C MET A 145 9.11 7.41 23.41
N GLY A 146 9.01 8.58 24.06
CA GLY A 146 8.63 8.71 25.46
C GLY A 146 9.67 8.23 26.47
N GLU A 147 10.95 8.10 26.08
CA GLU A 147 12.02 7.55 26.94
C GLU A 147 12.13 8.28 28.30
N GLU A 148 11.88 9.60 28.33
CA GLU A 148 11.94 10.41 29.54
C GLU A 148 10.68 10.33 30.41
N ARG A 149 9.59 9.76 29.87
CA ARG A 149 8.26 9.74 30.49
C ARG A 149 7.80 8.33 30.90
N ILE A 150 8.72 7.38 30.93
CA ILE A 150 8.42 5.99 31.35
C ILE A 150 7.82 5.96 32.75
N SER A 151 8.24 6.85 33.65
CA SER A 151 7.71 6.97 35.01
C SER A 151 6.23 7.38 35.08
N GLU A 152 5.67 7.95 34.00
CA GLU A 152 4.24 8.28 33.89
C GLU A 152 3.37 7.03 33.69
N PHE A 153 3.97 5.87 33.41
CA PHE A 153 3.30 4.59 33.14
C PHE A 153 3.55 3.58 34.27
N PRO A 154 2.90 3.72 35.44
CA PRO A 154 3.01 2.72 36.51
C PRO A 154 2.42 1.36 36.07
N PRO A 155 2.77 0.26 36.76
CA PRO A 155 2.20 -1.05 36.45
C PRO A 155 0.67 -1.01 36.48
N LEU A 156 0.05 -1.43 35.39
CA LEU A 156 -1.42 -1.39 35.22
C LEU A 156 -2.15 -2.37 36.15
N ASP A 157 -1.47 -3.45 36.54
CA ASP A 157 -1.98 -4.48 37.44
C ASP A 157 -0.84 -4.97 38.35
N PRO A 158 -0.53 -4.23 39.42
CA PRO A 158 0.59 -4.56 40.31
C PRO A 158 0.46 -5.93 40.99
N GLU A 159 -0.77 -6.42 41.14
CA GLU A 159 -1.08 -7.70 41.79
C GLU A 159 -1.21 -8.87 40.80
N GLY A 160 -1.16 -8.60 39.49
CA GLY A 160 -1.23 -9.62 38.44
C GLY A 160 -2.53 -10.42 38.42
N LYS A 161 -3.65 -9.83 38.90
CA LYS A 161 -4.94 -10.51 39.03
C LYS A 161 -5.74 -10.56 37.73
N TYR A 162 -5.47 -9.65 36.81
CA TYR A 162 -6.31 -9.38 35.64
C TYR A 162 -5.52 -9.43 34.32
N ILE A 163 -4.30 -8.90 34.28
CA ILE A 163 -3.53 -8.76 33.04
C ILE A 163 -2.65 -9.99 32.82
N ILE A 164 -2.95 -10.76 31.76
CA ILE A 164 -2.17 -11.93 31.36
C ILE A 164 -0.84 -11.51 30.70
N SER A 165 -0.89 -10.57 29.76
CA SER A 165 0.29 -10.05 29.06
C SER A 165 0.03 -8.65 28.49
N THR A 166 1.11 -7.89 28.30
CA THR A 166 1.08 -6.57 27.65
C THR A 166 2.01 -6.59 26.45
N ARG A 167 1.55 -6.03 25.31
CA ARG A 167 2.33 -6.04 24.06
C ARG A 167 2.20 -4.71 23.32
N ILE A 168 3.33 -4.06 23.08
CA ILE A 168 3.43 -2.83 22.27
C ILE A 168 4.14 -3.19 20.96
N ARG A 169 3.61 -2.74 19.81
CA ARG A 169 4.23 -2.94 18.49
C ARG A 169 4.32 -1.63 17.71
N CYS A 170 5.41 -1.48 16.97
CA CYS A 170 5.61 -0.39 16.02
C CYS A 170 5.87 -0.96 14.63
N GLY A 171 5.20 -0.42 13.60
CA GLY A 171 5.51 -0.69 12.20
C GLY A 171 6.55 0.30 11.67
N ARG A 172 7.52 -0.17 10.90
CA ARG A 172 8.52 0.66 10.21
C ARG A 172 8.75 0.14 8.80
N THR A 173 9.14 1.03 7.90
CA THR A 173 9.56 0.70 6.53
C THR A 173 11.00 1.18 6.34
N ILE A 174 11.80 0.41 5.60
CA ILE A 174 13.21 0.75 5.31
C ILE A 174 13.25 1.75 4.16
N ALA A 175 13.90 2.88 4.38
CA ALA A 175 14.06 3.92 3.35
C ALA A 175 14.77 3.36 2.10
N GLY A 176 14.31 3.79 0.92
CA GLY A 176 14.85 3.34 -0.37
C GLY A 176 14.17 2.10 -0.96
N TYR A 177 13.24 1.46 -0.23
CA TYR A 177 12.43 0.35 -0.75
C TYR A 177 10.96 0.74 -0.87
N PRO A 178 10.24 0.22 -1.86
CA PRO A 178 8.78 0.38 -1.92
C PRO A 178 8.09 -0.54 -0.89
N PHE A 179 6.76 -0.57 -0.89
CA PHE A 179 6.01 -1.49 -0.05
C PHE A 179 5.86 -2.87 -0.72
N ASN A 180 5.38 -3.86 0.04
CA ASN A 180 5.29 -5.25 -0.40
C ASN A 180 4.71 -5.49 -1.82
N PRO A 181 3.68 -4.75 -2.29
CA PRO A 181 3.14 -4.97 -3.64
C PRO A 181 4.12 -4.69 -4.78
N MET A 182 5.20 -3.96 -4.50
CA MET A 182 6.23 -3.55 -5.46
C MET A 182 7.62 -4.11 -5.14
N LEU A 183 7.81 -4.76 -3.99
CA LEU A 183 9.07 -5.44 -3.67
C LEU A 183 9.33 -6.61 -4.63
N THR A 184 10.57 -6.71 -5.09
CA THR A 184 11.10 -7.86 -5.83
C THR A 184 11.65 -8.91 -4.86
N ALA A 185 11.95 -10.12 -5.36
CA ALA A 185 12.57 -11.17 -4.55
C ALA A 185 13.94 -10.72 -3.98
N ASP A 186 14.74 -10.01 -4.78
CA ASP A 186 16.04 -9.49 -4.36
C ASP A 186 15.90 -8.41 -3.29
N ASP A 187 14.90 -7.53 -3.41
CA ASP A 187 14.63 -6.51 -2.39
C ASP A 187 14.37 -7.16 -1.03
N TYR A 188 13.53 -8.20 -0.98
CA TYR A 188 13.25 -8.92 0.26
C TYR A 188 14.54 -9.53 0.86
N LEU A 189 15.40 -10.15 0.04
CA LEU A 189 16.66 -10.74 0.50
C LEU A 189 17.63 -9.69 1.05
N ILE A 190 17.75 -8.55 0.38
CA ILE A 190 18.63 -7.46 0.81
C ILE A 190 18.08 -6.82 2.09
N MET A 191 16.78 -6.57 2.17
CA MET A 191 16.11 -6.03 3.36
C MET A 191 16.27 -6.98 4.54
N GLN A 192 16.08 -8.29 4.33
CA GLN A 192 16.32 -9.34 5.32
C GLN A 192 17.74 -9.26 5.88
N GLN A 193 18.76 -9.22 5.01
CA GLN A 193 20.15 -9.16 5.47
C GLN A 193 20.45 -7.87 6.24
N LYS A 194 19.90 -6.73 5.81
CA LYS A 194 20.01 -5.45 6.54
C LYS A 194 19.42 -5.55 7.95
N VAL A 195 18.23 -6.11 8.09
CA VAL A 195 17.57 -6.30 9.38
C VAL A 195 18.36 -7.26 10.27
N ILE A 196 18.80 -8.41 9.74
CA ILE A 196 19.62 -9.38 10.49
C ILE A 196 20.88 -8.73 11.03
N ASN A 197 21.60 -7.97 10.20
CA ASN A 197 22.84 -7.31 10.60
C ASN A 197 22.58 -6.27 11.70
N ALA A 198 21.49 -5.49 11.59
CA ALA A 198 21.10 -4.54 12.62
C ALA A 198 20.75 -5.22 13.95
N LEU A 199 19.93 -6.28 13.93
CA LEU A 199 19.52 -7.00 15.14
C LEU A 199 20.71 -7.68 15.84
N LYS A 200 21.65 -8.25 15.07
CA LYS A 200 22.89 -8.84 15.60
C LYS A 200 23.85 -7.79 16.20
N SER A 201 23.70 -6.52 15.84
CA SER A 201 24.54 -5.44 16.35
C SER A 201 24.15 -4.95 17.75
N PHE A 202 23.00 -5.38 18.27
CA PHE A 202 22.54 -4.96 19.60
C PHE A 202 23.49 -5.43 20.69
N LYS A 203 23.89 -4.47 21.52
CA LYS A 203 24.81 -4.70 22.65
C LYS A 203 24.05 -5.09 23.92
N ASP A 204 22.84 -4.55 24.08
CA ASP A 204 21.94 -4.83 25.19
C ASP A 204 21.59 -6.32 25.21
N PRO A 205 21.92 -7.06 26.30
CA PRO A 205 21.57 -8.46 26.44
C PRO A 205 20.07 -8.76 26.36
N GLU A 206 19.20 -7.85 26.81
CA GLU A 206 17.74 -8.04 26.76
C GLU A 206 17.18 -7.97 25.34
N LEU A 207 17.90 -7.27 24.46
CA LEU A 207 17.55 -7.14 23.04
C LEU A 207 18.34 -8.10 22.16
N LYS A 208 19.07 -9.06 22.72
CA LYS A 208 19.69 -10.13 21.94
C LYS A 208 18.72 -11.28 21.77
N GLY A 209 18.83 -11.95 20.63
CA GLY A 209 17.88 -12.96 20.24
C GLY A 209 18.31 -13.75 19.02
N ILE A 210 17.46 -14.72 18.67
CA ILE A 210 17.72 -15.69 17.61
C ILE A 210 16.93 -15.34 16.37
N TYR A 211 17.61 -15.36 15.23
CA TYR A 211 16.99 -15.23 13.93
C TYR A 211 16.41 -16.58 13.48
N TYR A 212 15.09 -16.63 13.29
CA TYR A 212 14.43 -17.80 12.70
C TYR A 212 14.06 -17.53 11.24
N LYS A 213 14.62 -18.32 10.32
CA LYS A 213 14.22 -18.33 8.91
C LYS A 213 12.95 -19.16 8.75
N LEU A 214 11.94 -18.65 8.06
CA LEU A 214 10.72 -19.40 7.80
C LEU A 214 10.93 -20.54 6.80
N GLU A 215 11.71 -20.29 5.74
CA GLU A 215 12.09 -21.34 4.79
C GLU A 215 12.96 -22.40 5.48
N GLY A 216 12.48 -23.64 5.52
CA GLY A 216 13.15 -24.74 6.20
C GLY A 216 12.97 -24.74 7.72
N MET A 217 12.04 -23.94 8.27
CA MET A 217 11.67 -24.01 9.68
C MET A 217 11.02 -25.36 9.99
N GLU A 218 11.54 -26.06 10.99
CA GLU A 218 10.92 -27.28 11.52
C GLU A 218 9.50 -26.99 12.04
N LYS A 219 8.57 -27.92 11.82
CA LYS A 219 7.16 -27.71 12.18
C LYS A 219 6.97 -27.51 13.69
N GLU A 220 7.79 -28.15 14.49
CA GLU A 220 7.78 -28.04 15.96
C GLU A 220 8.18 -26.62 16.39
N VAL A 221 9.19 -26.04 15.74
CA VAL A 221 9.60 -24.65 15.99
C VAL A 221 8.52 -23.69 15.53
N GLN A 222 7.92 -23.93 14.36
CA GLN A 222 6.83 -23.12 13.82
C GLN A 222 5.63 -23.12 14.78
N GLN A 223 5.22 -24.29 15.26
CA GLN A 223 4.10 -24.47 16.17
C GLN A 223 4.35 -23.77 17.51
N ARG A 224 5.55 -23.92 18.09
CA ARG A 224 5.94 -23.21 19.32
C ARG A 224 5.84 -21.68 19.14
N LEU A 225 6.38 -21.14 18.05
CA LEU A 225 6.33 -19.70 17.79
C LEU A 225 4.89 -19.19 17.56
N ILE A 226 3.98 -20.02 17.05
CA ILE A 226 2.55 -19.69 16.94
C ILE A 226 1.91 -19.65 18.33
N GLU A 227 2.18 -20.64 19.17
CA GLU A 227 1.67 -20.76 20.54
C GLU A 227 2.17 -19.62 21.44
N GLU A 228 3.43 -19.21 21.27
CA GLU A 228 4.03 -18.06 21.94
C GLU A 228 3.55 -16.72 21.36
N HIS A 229 2.65 -16.73 20.37
CA HIS A 229 2.12 -15.55 19.68
C HIS A 229 3.20 -14.68 19.00
N PHE A 230 4.32 -15.29 18.61
CA PHE A 230 5.44 -14.64 17.92
C PHE A 230 5.37 -14.78 16.40
N LEU A 231 4.80 -15.89 15.89
CA LEU A 231 4.66 -16.11 14.46
C LEU A 231 3.38 -15.46 13.92
N PHE A 232 3.51 -14.75 12.80
CA PHE A 232 2.35 -14.27 12.06
C PHE A 232 1.65 -15.43 11.35
N LYS A 233 0.32 -15.33 11.25
CA LYS A 233 -0.48 -16.29 10.49
C LYS A 233 -0.09 -16.24 9.01
N GLU A 234 0.12 -17.40 8.41
CA GLU A 234 0.32 -17.53 6.98
C GLU A 234 -0.97 -17.17 6.22
N GLY A 235 -0.80 -16.52 5.06
CA GLY A 235 -1.86 -16.45 4.06
C GLY A 235 -3.04 -15.55 4.38
N ASP A 236 -2.82 -14.39 4.99
CA ASP A 236 -3.87 -13.37 5.09
C ASP A 236 -4.39 -13.00 3.70
N ARG A 237 -5.68 -13.30 3.44
CA ARG A 237 -6.33 -13.10 2.14
C ARG A 237 -6.34 -11.64 1.69
N HIS A 238 -6.33 -10.67 2.61
CA HIS A 238 -6.26 -9.25 2.26
C HIS A 238 -4.87 -8.91 1.73
N LEU A 239 -3.82 -9.41 2.39
CA LEU A 239 -2.44 -9.21 1.96
C LEU A 239 -2.13 -9.95 0.65
N GLN A 240 -2.63 -11.18 0.47
CA GLN A 240 -2.49 -11.92 -0.78
C GLN A 240 -3.10 -11.15 -1.96
N LEU A 241 -4.32 -10.63 -1.79
CA LEU A 241 -5.01 -9.87 -2.84
C LEU A 241 -4.43 -8.46 -3.05
N ALA A 242 -3.69 -7.93 -2.07
CA ALA A 242 -2.86 -6.74 -2.23
C ALA A 242 -1.51 -7.01 -2.91
N ASN A 243 -1.22 -8.25 -3.35
CA ASN A 243 0.12 -8.68 -3.82
C ASN A 243 1.22 -8.48 -2.76
N ALA A 244 0.86 -8.43 -1.48
CA ALA A 244 1.79 -8.20 -0.38
C ALA A 244 2.45 -9.50 0.15
N CYS A 245 2.15 -10.65 -0.45
CA CYS A 245 2.71 -11.96 -0.10
C CYS A 245 3.47 -12.62 -1.25
N ARG A 246 3.88 -11.84 -2.27
CA ARG A 246 4.69 -12.38 -3.39
C ARG A 246 6.00 -12.96 -2.84
N HIS A 247 6.44 -14.07 -3.41
CA HIS A 247 7.66 -14.79 -3.03
C HIS A 247 7.65 -15.47 -1.64
N TRP A 248 6.47 -15.60 -1.01
CA TRP A 248 6.30 -16.45 0.17
C TRP A 248 6.54 -17.94 -0.13
N PRO A 249 7.13 -18.74 0.78
CA PRO A 249 7.76 -18.37 2.06
C PRO A 249 9.25 -18.02 1.94
N LYS A 250 9.79 -18.03 0.72
CA LYS A 250 11.24 -17.92 0.45
C LYS A 250 11.89 -16.68 1.04
N VAL A 251 11.14 -15.61 1.26
CA VAL A 251 11.72 -14.32 1.64
C VAL A 251 10.97 -13.53 2.72
N ASN A 252 10.12 -14.17 3.53
CA ASN A 252 9.37 -13.46 4.56
C ASN A 252 9.19 -14.30 5.83
N LEU A 253 9.75 -13.81 6.94
CA LEU A 253 9.19 -13.72 8.29
C LEU A 253 10.36 -13.72 9.30
N PHE A 254 10.32 -12.77 10.24
CA PHE A 254 11.37 -12.58 11.24
C PHE A 254 10.73 -12.63 12.62
N ALA A 255 10.99 -13.69 13.36
CA ALA A 255 10.90 -13.66 14.81
C ALA A 255 12.32 -13.47 15.32
N PHE A 256 12.49 -12.46 16.17
CA PHE A 256 13.69 -12.28 16.97
C PHE A 256 13.22 -12.36 18.41
N SER A 257 13.53 -13.47 19.07
CA SER A 257 13.31 -13.72 20.49
C SER A 257 14.65 -13.79 21.19
#